data_AF-A0A2G6GFL4-F1
#
_entry.id   AF-A0A2G6GFL4-F1
#
_cell.length_a   1.000
_cell.length_b   1.000
_cell.length_c   1.000
_cell.angle_alpha   90.00
_cell.angle_beta   90.00
_cell.angle_gamma   90.00
#
_symmetry.space_group_name_H-M   'P 1'
#
loop_
_entity.id
_entity.type
_entity.pdbx_description
1 polymer ?
#
loop_
_entity_poly.entity_id
_entity_poly.type
_entity_poly.pdbx_seq_one_letter_code
_entity_poly.pdbx_strand_id
1 'polypeptide(L)'
;MFEVNGIYENRKGKYTILEINDPKMRVRYEDGTEANLKIELQARIWENIAVELEAKEAKKSTRKTAVGSHTQHFIQCISLPDVEELTFPGWPEKVIIARRKEDVKTVKKGDRVIIYLIELQLFYAVVTITNDGVKQKTKDYFYNIEEEDALFFSFDIDAEAQSPETAVSIDSVELESYPTLSKMRLEADAYLKMSEDDFELLAELLTEVAEDDEDETIDSDDDDYEEDIED
;
A
#
# COMPACT_ATOMS: atom_id res chain seq x y z
N MET A 1 -9.06 19.55 -22.07
CA MET A 1 -8.71 20.85 -22.70
C MET A 1 -7.50 21.40 -21.95
N PHE A 2 -6.48 21.88 -22.66
CA PHE A 2 -5.24 22.35 -22.03
C PHE A 2 -5.27 23.86 -21.78
N GLU A 3 -4.78 24.28 -20.62
CA GLU A 3 -4.73 25.68 -20.20
C GLU A 3 -3.29 26.14 -20.01
N VAL A 4 -3.00 27.40 -20.38
CA VAL A 4 -1.68 28.01 -20.13
C VAL A 4 -1.49 28.21 -18.63
N ASN A 5 -0.32 27.82 -18.12
CA ASN A 5 0.03 27.63 -16.72
C ASN A 5 -0.65 26.45 -16.01
N GLY A 6 -1.40 25.60 -16.72
CA GLY A 6 -1.86 24.34 -16.18
C GLY A 6 -0.72 23.34 -16.04
N ILE A 7 -0.77 22.52 -14.99
CA ILE A 7 0.18 21.44 -14.70
C ILE A 7 -0.46 20.13 -15.16
N TYR A 8 0.28 19.36 -15.95
CA TYR A 8 -0.16 18.13 -16.55
C TYR A 8 0.96 17.09 -16.47
N GLU A 9 0.63 15.80 -16.65
CA GLU A 9 1.61 14.71 -16.61
C GLU A 9 1.57 13.90 -17.90
N ASN A 10 2.72 13.36 -18.29
CA ASN A 10 2.84 12.33 -19.33
C ASN A 10 3.95 11.33 -18.92
N ARG A 11 4.24 10.35 -19.78
CA ARG A 11 5.29 9.33 -19.53
C ARG A 11 6.70 9.88 -19.25
N LYS A 12 6.97 11.16 -19.52
CA LYS A 12 8.26 11.81 -19.22
C LYS A 12 8.25 12.58 -17.88
N GLY A 13 7.10 12.65 -17.21
CA GLY A 13 6.92 13.36 -15.95
C GLY A 13 6.00 14.58 -16.09
N LYS A 14 5.94 15.35 -15.00
CA LYS A 14 5.08 16.54 -14.88
C LYS A 14 5.62 17.70 -15.70
N TYR A 15 4.72 18.42 -16.34
CA TYR A 15 5.03 19.59 -17.14
C TYR A 15 3.99 20.69 -16.98
N THR A 16 4.45 21.93 -17.05
CA THR A 16 3.60 23.13 -17.07
C THR A 16 3.52 23.68 -18.49
N ILE A 17 2.33 24.06 -18.92
CA ILE A 17 2.13 24.65 -20.26
C ILE A 17 2.50 26.12 -20.21
N LEU A 18 3.49 26.52 -21.00
CA LEU A 18 3.92 27.92 -21.11
C LEU A 18 3.14 28.68 -22.18
N GLU A 19 2.80 28.02 -23.29
CA GLU A 19 2.15 28.67 -24.43
C GLU A 19 1.42 27.64 -25.31
N ILE A 20 0.27 28.01 -25.86
CA ILE A 20 -0.53 27.17 -26.76
C ILE A 20 -0.62 27.88 -28.10
N ASN A 21 -0.04 27.27 -29.15
CA ASN A 21 -0.11 27.75 -30.53
C ASN A 21 -0.50 26.58 -31.45
N ASP A 22 -1.77 26.48 -31.79
CA ASP A 22 -2.28 25.37 -32.60
C ASP A 22 -1.42 25.14 -33.87
N PRO A 23 -0.93 23.90 -34.11
CA PRO A 23 -1.30 22.62 -33.50
C PRO A 23 -0.37 22.13 -32.35
N LYS A 24 0.47 23.01 -31.80
CA LYS A 24 1.51 22.68 -30.80
C LYS A 24 1.35 23.50 -29.52
N MET A 25 1.92 23.00 -28.43
CA MET A 25 2.07 23.76 -27.19
C MET A 25 3.50 23.66 -26.69
N ARG A 26 3.98 24.75 -26.12
CA ARG A 26 5.28 24.81 -25.48
C ARG A 26 5.08 24.54 -24.00
N VAL A 27 5.83 23.57 -23.48
CA VAL A 27 5.75 23.13 -22.10
C VAL A 27 7.13 23.20 -21.45
N ARG A 28 7.15 23.31 -20.13
CA ARG A 28 8.35 23.22 -19.30
C ARG A 28 8.18 22.08 -18.30
N TYR A 29 9.12 21.15 -18.30
CA TYR A 29 9.21 20.06 -17.34
C TYR A 29 9.85 20.54 -16.03
N GLU A 30 9.70 19.77 -14.95
CA GLU A 30 10.25 20.12 -13.62
C GLU A 30 11.78 20.22 -13.61
N ASP A 31 12.47 19.50 -14.50
CA ASP A 31 13.92 19.59 -14.72
C ASP A 31 14.35 20.90 -15.41
N GLY A 32 13.40 21.77 -15.74
CA GLY A 32 13.62 23.03 -16.44
C GLY A 32 13.69 22.90 -17.97
N THR A 33 13.57 21.69 -18.51
CA THR A 33 13.61 21.44 -19.95
C THR A 33 12.35 21.94 -20.63
N GLU A 34 12.49 22.63 -21.77
CA GLU A 34 11.36 23.10 -22.57
C GLU A 34 11.17 22.22 -23.81
N ALA A 35 9.91 21.89 -24.13
CA ALA A 35 9.57 21.09 -25.30
C ALA A 35 8.34 21.64 -26.03
N ASN A 36 8.29 21.38 -27.33
CA ASN A 36 7.11 21.63 -28.16
C ASN A 36 6.37 20.32 -28.40
N LEU A 37 5.18 20.19 -27.83
CA LEU A 37 4.34 19.00 -27.92
C LEU A 37 3.15 19.25 -28.85
N LYS A 38 2.66 18.21 -29.53
CA LYS A 38 1.42 18.28 -30.32
C LYS A 38 0.21 18.19 -29.40
N ILE A 39 -0.72 19.12 -29.53
CA ILE A 39 -1.91 19.21 -28.65
C ILE A 39 -2.77 17.95 -28.78
N GLU A 40 -3.04 17.49 -30.01
CA GLU A 40 -3.85 16.29 -30.28
C GLU A 40 -3.30 15.02 -29.61
N LEU A 41 -1.96 14.86 -29.62
CA LEU A 41 -1.32 13.69 -29.02
C LEU A 41 -1.43 13.73 -27.49
N GLN A 42 -1.18 14.89 -26.89
CA GLN A 42 -1.28 15.02 -25.43
C GLN A 42 -2.73 14.92 -24.96
N ALA A 43 -3.70 15.39 -25.76
CA ALA A 43 -5.12 15.26 -25.44
C ALA A 43 -5.55 13.79 -25.36
N ARG A 44 -5.07 12.95 -26.30
CA ARG A 44 -5.32 11.51 -26.28
C ARG A 44 -4.64 10.79 -25.11
N ILE A 45 -3.42 11.19 -24.76
CA ILE A 45 -2.72 10.65 -23.58
C ILE A 45 -3.51 11.00 -22.31
N TRP A 46 -3.96 12.25 -22.20
CA TRP A 46 -4.76 12.71 -21.07
C TRP A 46 -6.13 12.07 -21.00
N GLU A 47 -6.79 11.84 -22.13
CA GLU A 47 -8.08 11.13 -22.17
C GLU A 47 -7.93 9.69 -21.67
N ASN A 48 -6.88 8.98 -22.07
CA ASN A 48 -6.60 7.65 -21.55
C ASN A 48 -6.31 7.64 -20.04
N ILE A 49 -5.47 8.57 -19.56
CA ILE A 49 -5.16 8.68 -18.11
C ILE A 49 -6.42 9.04 -17.32
N ALA A 50 -7.25 9.96 -17.83
CA ALA A 50 -8.50 10.35 -17.18
C ALA A 50 -9.51 9.21 -17.15
N VAL A 51 -9.60 8.40 -18.21
CA VAL A 51 -10.45 7.20 -18.24
C VAL A 51 -9.95 6.13 -17.26
N GLU A 52 -8.64 5.95 -17.10
CA GLU A 52 -8.07 5.11 -16.04
C GLU A 52 -8.37 5.65 -14.64
N LEU A 53 -8.22 6.96 -14.41
CA LEU A 53 -8.55 7.60 -13.14
C LEU A 53 -10.04 7.45 -12.80
N GLU A 54 -10.93 7.70 -13.76
CA GLU A 54 -12.38 7.61 -13.56
C GLU A 54 -12.84 6.16 -13.35
N ALA A 55 -12.18 5.19 -14.01
CA ALA A 55 -12.37 3.76 -13.75
C ALA A 55 -11.85 3.34 -12.35
N LYS A 56 -10.73 3.92 -11.89
CA LYS A 56 -10.23 3.75 -10.52
C LYS A 56 -11.21 4.33 -9.49
N GLU A 57 -11.79 5.50 -9.74
CA GLU A 57 -12.80 6.12 -8.86
C GLU A 57 -14.13 5.34 -8.81
N ALA A 58 -14.57 4.79 -9.94
CA ALA A 58 -15.78 3.96 -10.00
C ALA A 58 -15.59 2.60 -9.28
N LYS A 59 -14.40 1.98 -9.39
CA LYS A 59 -14.04 0.78 -8.62
C LYS A 59 -13.94 1.07 -7.11
N LYS A 60 -13.40 2.23 -6.73
CA LYS A 60 -13.39 2.75 -5.33
C LYS A 60 -14.81 2.88 -4.76
N SER A 61 -15.79 3.30 -5.57
CA SER A 61 -17.19 3.44 -5.13
C SER A 61 -17.95 2.11 -4.93
N THR A 62 -17.55 1.05 -5.64
CA THR A 62 -18.22 -0.25 -5.52
C THR A 62 -17.74 -1.01 -4.28
N ARG A 63 -16.45 -0.90 -3.92
CA ARG A 63 -15.89 -1.43 -2.66
C ARG A 63 -16.45 -0.73 -1.41
N LYS A 64 -16.80 0.57 -1.51
CA LYS A 64 -17.47 1.37 -0.45
C LYS A 64 -18.84 0.82 0.01
N THR A 65 -19.51 -0.01 -0.79
CA THR A 65 -20.91 -0.41 -0.50
C THR A 65 -21.00 -1.67 0.38
N ALA A 66 -19.92 -2.44 0.55
CA ALA A 66 -19.93 -3.68 1.33
C ALA A 66 -19.50 -3.52 2.81
N VAL A 67 -18.77 -2.45 3.16
CA VAL A 67 -18.21 -2.24 4.50
C VAL A 67 -18.94 -1.09 5.21
N GLY A 68 -20.17 -1.35 5.65
CA GLY A 68 -20.90 -0.41 6.49
C GLY A 68 -20.39 -0.43 7.93
N SER A 69 -20.13 0.76 8.49
CA SER A 69 -19.97 1.12 9.93
C SER A 69 -18.53 1.33 10.44
N HIS A 70 -18.06 2.59 10.44
CA HIS A 70 -17.04 3.13 11.36
C HIS A 70 -15.76 2.29 11.55
N THR A 71 -15.28 1.65 10.49
CA THR A 71 -13.98 0.97 10.51
C THR A 71 -12.87 2.01 10.62
N GLN A 72 -11.98 1.82 11.58
CA GLN A 72 -10.83 2.68 11.76
C GLN A 72 -9.63 2.10 11.02
N HIS A 73 -8.71 3.00 10.65
CA HIS A 73 -7.53 2.69 9.87
C HIS A 73 -6.29 3.01 10.69
N PHE A 74 -5.34 2.07 10.73
CA PHE A 74 -4.12 2.22 11.50
C PHE A 74 -2.89 1.79 10.69
N ILE A 75 -1.72 2.31 11.03
CA ILE A 75 -0.42 1.66 10.78
C ILE A 75 -0.03 0.92 12.05
N GLN A 76 0.40 -0.32 11.90
CA GLN A 76 1.15 -1.04 12.93
C GLN A 76 2.63 -1.02 12.58
N CYS A 77 3.44 -0.44 13.47
CA CYS A 77 4.89 -0.38 13.31
C CYS A 77 5.53 -1.67 13.84
N ILE A 78 6.14 -2.47 12.98
CA ILE A 78 6.87 -3.68 13.35
C ILE A 78 8.36 -3.40 13.20
N SER A 79 9.13 -3.79 14.22
CA SER A 79 10.59 -3.75 14.18
C SER A 79 11.11 -5.11 13.72
N LEU A 80 11.78 -5.11 12.57
CA LEU A 80 12.44 -6.26 11.97
C LEU A 80 13.91 -5.90 11.72
N PRO A 81 14.82 -6.19 12.67
CA PRO A 81 16.18 -5.67 12.63
C PRO A 81 17.07 -6.30 11.55
N ASP A 82 16.73 -7.47 11.02
CA ASP A 82 17.44 -8.09 9.89
C ASP A 82 16.69 -9.36 9.46
N VAL A 83 16.26 -9.44 8.19
CA VAL A 83 15.73 -10.70 7.63
C VAL A 83 15.82 -10.73 6.11
N GLU A 84 16.29 -11.87 5.59
CA GLU A 84 16.16 -12.28 4.18
C GLU A 84 14.70 -12.62 3.82
N GLU A 85 13.81 -12.83 4.81
CA GLU A 85 12.40 -13.19 4.65
C GLU A 85 11.49 -12.22 5.42
N LEU A 86 10.43 -11.69 4.79
CA LEU A 86 9.49 -10.74 5.40
C LEU A 86 8.53 -11.39 6.42
N THR A 87 9.05 -12.19 7.34
CA THR A 87 8.27 -12.84 8.39
C THR A 87 8.66 -12.29 9.75
N PHE A 88 7.66 -11.91 10.54
CA PHE A 88 7.85 -11.46 11.93
C PHE A 88 7.12 -12.38 12.92
N PRO A 89 7.48 -12.35 14.22
CA PRO A 89 6.80 -13.16 15.22
C PRO A 89 5.28 -12.95 15.17
N GLY A 90 4.50 -14.04 15.11
CA GLY A 90 3.04 -14.00 14.98
C GLY A 90 2.52 -13.91 13.54
N TRP A 91 3.36 -13.65 12.53
CA TRP A 91 2.94 -13.67 11.12
C TRP A 91 2.38 -15.04 10.70
N PRO A 92 3.04 -16.19 10.98
CA PRO A 92 2.51 -17.51 10.63
C PRO A 92 1.18 -17.81 11.31
N GLU A 93 0.99 -17.34 12.55
CA GLU A 93 -0.24 -17.50 13.32
C GLU A 93 -1.32 -16.46 12.97
N LYS A 94 -1.02 -15.49 12.09
CA LYS A 94 -1.86 -14.35 11.73
C LYS A 94 -2.29 -13.52 12.95
N VAL A 95 -1.31 -13.16 13.77
CA VAL A 95 -1.50 -12.37 14.98
C VAL A 95 -0.51 -11.22 15.05
N ILE A 96 -1.00 -10.03 15.39
CA ILE A 96 -0.19 -8.86 15.75
C ILE A 96 -0.40 -8.51 17.22
N ILE A 97 0.59 -7.88 17.84
CA ILE A 97 0.55 -7.50 19.25
C ILE A 97 0.37 -6.01 19.46
N ALA A 98 -0.12 -5.67 20.65
CA ALA A 98 -0.04 -4.34 21.21
C ALA A 98 0.51 -4.42 22.64
N ARG A 99 1.68 -3.81 22.87
CA ARG A 99 2.31 -3.77 24.20
C ARG A 99 1.54 -2.89 25.17
N ARG A 100 1.13 -1.71 24.69
CA ARG A 100 0.38 -0.74 25.49
C ARG A 100 -1.10 -0.83 25.17
N LYS A 101 -1.89 -1.17 26.19
CA LYS A 101 -3.36 -1.15 26.10
C LYS A 101 -3.93 0.21 25.71
N GLU A 102 -3.18 1.29 25.97
CA GLU A 102 -3.60 2.67 25.75
C GLU A 102 -3.66 3.02 24.26
N ASP A 103 -2.72 2.49 23.47
CA ASP A 103 -2.60 2.77 22.03
C ASP A 103 -3.65 2.00 21.21
N VAL A 104 -4.18 0.91 21.77
CA VAL A 104 -5.19 0.05 21.12
C VAL A 104 -6.55 0.08 21.80
N LYS A 105 -6.83 1.05 22.69
CA LYS A 105 -8.18 1.20 23.29
C LYS A 105 -9.28 1.32 22.24
N THR A 106 -8.93 1.81 21.06
CA THR A 106 -9.88 2.05 19.98
C THR A 106 -9.90 0.96 18.92
N VAL A 107 -8.85 0.12 18.84
CA VAL A 107 -8.77 -0.97 17.86
C VAL A 107 -9.81 -2.04 18.20
N LYS A 108 -10.58 -2.45 17.21
CA LYS A 108 -11.67 -3.41 17.32
C LYS A 108 -11.68 -4.36 16.13
N LYS A 109 -12.46 -5.42 16.28
CA LYS A 109 -12.81 -6.29 15.16
C LYS A 109 -13.38 -5.47 14.00
N GLY A 110 -12.85 -5.71 12.80
CA GLY A 110 -13.24 -5.04 11.56
C GLY A 110 -12.40 -3.82 11.22
N ASP A 111 -11.55 -3.34 12.12
CA ASP A 111 -10.58 -2.30 11.80
C ASP A 111 -9.51 -2.86 10.85
N ARG A 112 -8.94 -1.97 10.03
CA ARG A 112 -7.95 -2.34 9.03
C ARG A 112 -6.61 -1.70 9.35
N VAL A 113 -5.54 -2.44 9.10
CA VAL A 113 -4.20 -2.09 9.55
C VAL A 113 -3.22 -2.27 8.40
N ILE A 114 -2.40 -1.25 8.16
CA ILE A 114 -1.20 -1.34 7.32
C ILE A 114 -0.04 -1.79 8.20
N ILE A 115 0.67 -2.84 7.80
CA ILE A 115 1.90 -3.26 8.45
C ILE A 115 3.07 -2.43 7.89
N TYR A 116 3.78 -1.73 8.77
CA TYR A 116 4.95 -0.91 8.42
C TYR A 116 6.20 -1.42 9.11
N LEU A 117 7.25 -1.68 8.34
CA LEU A 117 8.54 -2.17 8.81
C LEU A 117 9.48 -0.99 9.05
N ILE A 118 9.84 -0.76 10.32
CA ILE A 118 10.53 0.47 10.74
C ILE A 118 11.93 0.59 10.11
N GLU A 119 12.71 -0.49 10.15
CA GLU A 119 14.11 -0.51 9.72
C GLU A 119 14.25 -0.42 8.21
N LEU A 120 13.38 -1.12 7.48
CA LEU A 120 13.35 -1.10 6.01
C LEU A 120 12.62 0.12 5.45
N GLN A 121 11.80 0.78 6.26
CA GLN A 121 10.91 1.87 5.87
C GLN A 121 9.94 1.49 4.74
N LEU A 122 9.38 0.28 4.85
CA LEU A 122 8.48 -0.31 3.87
C LEU A 122 7.10 -0.56 4.47
N PHE A 123 6.06 -0.29 3.69
CA PHE A 123 4.73 -0.84 3.92
C PHE A 123 4.67 -2.23 3.31
N TYR A 124 4.27 -3.20 4.12
CA TYR A 124 4.39 -4.61 3.78
C TYR A 124 3.06 -5.27 3.43
N ALA A 125 2.02 -5.01 4.21
CA ALA A 125 0.76 -5.70 4.07
C ALA A 125 -0.42 -4.86 4.54
N VAL A 126 -1.59 -5.21 4.03
CA VAL A 126 -2.91 -4.74 4.46
C VAL A 126 -3.60 -5.90 5.15
N VAL A 127 -4.05 -5.69 6.39
CA VAL A 127 -4.73 -6.73 7.17
C VAL A 127 -6.02 -6.21 7.81
N THR A 128 -7.01 -7.10 7.94
CA THR A 128 -8.28 -6.83 8.62
C THR A 128 -8.33 -7.55 9.96
N ILE A 129 -8.60 -6.83 11.04
CA ILE A 129 -8.65 -7.38 12.40
C ILE A 129 -9.91 -8.24 12.58
N THR A 130 -9.75 -9.47 13.06
CA THR A 130 -10.83 -10.47 13.16
C THR A 130 -11.37 -10.68 14.58
N ASN A 131 -10.69 -10.14 15.60
CA ASN A 131 -11.09 -10.21 17.00
C ASN A 131 -10.95 -8.86 17.74
N ASP A 132 -11.48 -8.75 18.96
CA ASP A 132 -11.40 -7.52 19.77
C ASP A 132 -10.14 -7.45 20.66
N GLY A 133 -9.11 -8.24 20.35
CA GLY A 133 -7.88 -8.35 21.14
C GLY A 133 -8.03 -9.30 22.33
N VAL A 134 -7.17 -10.31 22.41
CA VAL A 134 -7.13 -11.27 23.53
C VAL A 134 -5.88 -10.99 24.36
N LYS A 135 -6.05 -10.83 25.67
CA LYS A 135 -4.91 -10.72 26.58
C LYS A 135 -4.27 -12.10 26.76
N GLN A 136 -3.01 -12.25 26.35
CA GLN A 136 -2.26 -13.52 26.47
C GLN A 136 -0.81 -13.25 26.89
N LYS A 137 -0.07 -14.33 27.18
CA LYS A 137 1.34 -14.24 27.54
C LYS A 137 2.19 -14.12 26.29
N THR A 138 3.19 -13.26 26.37
CA THR A 138 4.08 -12.91 25.25
C THR A 138 4.95 -14.07 24.80
N LYS A 139 5.30 -14.95 25.74
CA LYS A 139 6.07 -16.17 25.52
C LYS A 139 5.36 -17.22 24.65
N ASP A 140 4.04 -17.14 24.52
CA ASP A 140 3.27 -18.14 23.76
C ASP A 140 3.42 -17.96 22.22
N TYR A 141 3.92 -16.80 21.78
CA TYR A 141 4.08 -16.45 20.36
C TYR A 141 5.50 -15.97 20.02
N PHE A 142 6.50 -16.38 20.82
CA PHE A 142 7.93 -16.06 20.61
C PHE A 142 8.28 -14.56 20.59
N TYR A 143 7.40 -13.67 21.08
CA TYR A 143 7.74 -12.26 21.24
C TYR A 143 8.75 -12.07 22.37
N ASN A 144 9.91 -11.50 22.04
CA ASN A 144 10.93 -11.16 23.03
C ASN A 144 10.69 -9.75 23.58
N ILE A 145 9.60 -9.58 24.32
CA ILE A 145 9.20 -8.31 24.92
C ILE A 145 9.22 -8.38 26.45
N GLU A 146 9.48 -7.24 27.11
CA GLU A 146 9.65 -7.18 28.57
C GLU A 146 8.33 -7.44 29.31
N GLU A 147 7.20 -7.15 28.67
CA GLU A 147 5.87 -7.33 29.21
C GLU A 147 5.50 -8.82 29.31
N GLU A 148 5.05 -9.27 30.49
CA GLU A 148 4.60 -10.67 30.66
C GLU A 148 3.29 -10.97 29.92
N ASP A 149 2.43 -9.95 29.77
CA ASP A 149 1.16 -10.04 29.07
C ASP A 149 1.04 -8.91 28.02
N ALA A 150 0.50 -9.23 26.84
CA ALA A 150 0.15 -8.26 25.81
C ALA A 150 -1.26 -8.51 25.28
N LEU A 151 -1.78 -7.57 24.48
CA LEU A 151 -3.00 -7.78 23.69
C LEU A 151 -2.61 -8.33 22.32
N PHE A 152 -3.29 -9.40 21.91
CA PHE A 152 -3.08 -10.10 20.65
C PHE A 152 -4.30 -9.95 19.77
N PHE A 153 -4.10 -9.43 18.56
CA PHE A 153 -5.14 -9.26 17.57
C PHE A 153 -4.93 -10.24 16.43
N SER A 154 -5.91 -11.10 16.21
CA SER A 154 -5.92 -11.96 15.03
C SER A 154 -6.35 -11.15 13.81
N PHE A 155 -5.83 -11.50 12.65
CA PHE A 155 -6.14 -10.80 11.41
C PHE A 155 -6.31 -11.74 10.21
N ASP A 156 -6.99 -11.25 9.18
CA ASP A 156 -6.97 -11.80 7.83
C ASP A 156 -6.11 -10.88 6.94
N ILE A 157 -5.40 -11.46 5.97
CA ILE A 157 -4.56 -10.70 5.04
C ILE A 157 -5.44 -10.28 3.86
N ASP A 158 -5.50 -8.98 3.59
CA ASP A 158 -6.18 -8.43 2.42
C ASP A 158 -5.23 -8.38 1.21
N ALA A 159 -3.97 -8.00 1.44
CA ALA A 159 -2.88 -7.96 0.46
C ALA A 159 -1.52 -7.97 1.19
N GLU A 160 -0.49 -8.56 0.59
CA GLU A 160 0.90 -8.56 1.10
C GLU A 160 1.90 -8.53 -0.05
N ALA A 161 3.03 -7.85 0.15
CA ALA A 161 4.15 -7.94 -0.77
C ALA A 161 4.89 -9.28 -0.57
N GLN A 162 5.37 -9.89 -1.65
CA GLN A 162 6.13 -11.16 -1.54
C GLN A 162 7.58 -10.94 -1.11
N SER A 163 8.15 -9.77 -1.43
CA SER A 163 9.56 -9.46 -1.15
C SER A 163 9.77 -8.00 -0.75
N PRO A 164 10.92 -7.66 -0.11
CA PRO A 164 11.22 -6.27 0.23
C PRO A 164 11.36 -5.36 -0.99
N GLU A 165 11.69 -5.94 -2.15
CA GLU A 165 11.88 -5.21 -3.40
C GLU A 165 10.55 -4.78 -4.03
N THR A 166 9.49 -5.57 -3.82
CA THR A 166 8.15 -5.30 -4.35
C THR A 166 7.29 -4.50 -3.36
N ALA A 167 7.63 -4.53 -2.07
CA ALA A 167 6.96 -3.75 -1.04
C ALA A 167 6.97 -2.22 -1.31
N VAL A 168 5.97 -1.52 -0.76
CA VAL A 168 5.78 -0.09 -0.99
C VAL A 168 6.70 0.73 -0.09
N SER A 169 7.62 1.48 -0.68
CA SER A 169 8.54 2.36 0.07
C SER A 169 7.84 3.60 0.64
N ILE A 170 8.25 4.03 1.84
CA ILE A 170 7.80 5.33 2.37
C ILE A 170 8.16 6.50 1.45
N ASP A 171 9.25 6.39 0.69
CA ASP A 171 9.73 7.47 -0.18
C ASP A 171 8.92 7.56 -1.49
N SER A 172 8.12 6.55 -1.83
CA SER A 172 7.24 6.57 -3.01
C SER A 172 5.83 7.08 -2.70
N VAL A 173 5.52 7.38 -1.44
CA VAL A 173 4.17 7.77 -1.01
C VAL A 173 4.18 9.06 -0.21
N GLU A 174 3.25 9.97 -0.52
CA GLU A 174 3.01 11.19 0.26
C GLU A 174 1.79 10.99 1.17
N LEU A 175 2.04 10.82 2.48
CA LEU A 175 0.96 10.65 3.47
C LEU A 175 0.61 11.96 4.16
N GLU A 176 -0.67 12.36 4.13
CA GLU A 176 -1.13 13.57 4.80
C GLU A 176 -1.16 13.41 6.33
N SER A 177 -1.54 12.23 6.82
CA SER A 177 -1.58 11.91 8.25
C SER A 177 -0.18 11.94 8.88
N TYR A 178 0.84 11.53 8.13
CA TYR A 178 2.22 11.40 8.62
C TYR A 178 3.28 11.85 7.59
N PRO A 179 3.39 13.16 7.29
CA PRO A 179 4.27 13.67 6.22
C PRO A 179 5.78 13.45 6.47
N THR A 180 6.15 13.12 7.71
CA THR A 180 7.55 12.89 8.10
C THR A 180 7.75 11.52 8.72
N LEU A 181 6.91 10.53 8.40
CA LEU A 181 6.96 9.19 9.00
C LEU A 181 8.37 8.58 8.97
N SER A 182 9.08 8.72 7.83
CA SER A 182 10.46 8.23 7.64
C SER A 182 11.51 8.83 8.61
N LYS A 183 11.20 9.99 9.22
CA LYS A 183 12.08 10.71 10.16
C LYS A 183 11.60 10.61 11.61
N MET A 184 10.43 10.00 11.83
CA MET A 184 9.89 9.84 13.17
C MET A 184 10.64 8.74 13.91
N ARG A 185 10.89 8.95 15.20
CA ARG A 185 11.40 7.90 16.07
C ARG A 185 10.22 7.01 16.48
N LEU A 186 9.97 5.99 15.68
CA LEU A 186 8.89 5.03 15.90
C LEU A 186 9.29 4.00 16.95
N GLU A 187 8.31 3.58 17.75
CA GLU A 187 8.46 2.48 18.69
C GLU A 187 7.94 1.19 18.04
N ALA A 188 8.60 0.07 18.32
CA ALA A 188 8.09 -1.23 17.91
C ALA A 188 6.73 -1.50 18.53
N ASP A 189 5.86 -2.13 17.76
CA ASP A 189 4.49 -2.52 18.11
C ASP A 189 3.53 -1.35 18.37
N ALA A 190 3.88 -0.15 17.90
CA ALA A 190 3.06 1.04 18.01
C ALA A 190 1.96 1.11 16.94
N TYR A 191 0.76 1.49 17.36
CA TYR A 191 -0.37 1.75 16.48
C TYR A 191 -0.52 3.25 16.21
N LEU A 192 -0.51 3.62 14.95
CA LEU A 192 -0.68 5.00 14.48
C LEU A 192 -1.99 5.12 13.73
N LYS A 193 -2.92 5.93 14.22
CA LYS A 193 -4.20 6.14 13.54
C LYS A 193 -4.03 7.02 12.30
N MET A 194 -4.57 6.59 11.17
CA MET A 194 -4.52 7.34 9.91
C MET A 194 -5.89 7.73 9.37
N SER A 195 -5.87 8.64 8.39
CA SER A 195 -7.04 8.97 7.59
C SER A 195 -7.46 7.79 6.69
N GLU A 196 -8.72 7.78 6.27
CA GLU A 196 -9.22 6.80 5.29
C GLU A 196 -8.57 7.01 3.92
N ASP A 197 -8.32 8.25 3.50
CA ASP A 197 -7.74 8.53 2.20
C ASP A 197 -6.29 8.02 2.09
N ASP A 198 -5.47 8.26 3.12
CA ASP A 198 -4.10 7.73 3.19
C ASP A 198 -4.08 6.20 3.25
N PHE A 199 -5.04 5.61 3.98
CA PHE A 199 -5.17 4.16 4.09
C PHE A 199 -5.49 3.55 2.72
N GLU A 200 -6.51 4.08 2.04
CA GLU A 200 -6.95 3.55 0.74
C GLU A 200 -5.87 3.71 -0.32
N LEU A 201 -5.06 4.78 -0.28
CA LEU A 201 -3.90 4.94 -1.15
C LEU A 201 -2.89 3.79 -0.95
N LEU A 202 -2.49 3.54 0.31
CA LEU A 202 -1.54 2.47 0.63
C LEU A 202 -2.11 1.09 0.30
N ALA A 203 -3.39 0.86 0.58
CA ALA A 203 -4.04 -0.40 0.32
C ALA A 203 -4.16 -0.70 -1.19
N GLU A 204 -4.43 0.32 -2.01
CA GLU A 204 -4.42 0.19 -3.47
C GLU A 204 -3.03 -0.19 -3.98
N LEU A 205 -1.99 0.54 -3.57
CA LEU A 205 -0.61 0.27 -3.99
C LEU A 205 -0.15 -1.14 -3.59
N LEU A 206 -0.47 -1.58 -2.37
CA LEU A 206 -0.13 -2.94 -1.92
C LEU A 206 -0.92 -4.02 -2.65
N THR A 207 -2.17 -3.75 -3.04
CA THR A 207 -2.95 -4.69 -3.85
C THR A 207 -2.38 -4.80 -5.26
N GLU A 208 -2.00 -3.68 -5.88
CA GLU A 208 -1.39 -3.64 -7.22
C GLU A 208 -0.09 -4.45 -7.25
N VAL A 209 0.78 -4.24 -6.26
CA VAL A 209 2.02 -5.03 -6.10
C VAL A 209 1.73 -6.51 -5.94
N ALA A 210 0.74 -6.88 -5.11
CA ALA A 210 0.40 -8.28 -4.87
C ALA A 210 -0.16 -8.96 -6.13
N GLU A 211 -0.94 -8.24 -6.94
CA GLU A 211 -1.47 -8.74 -8.22
C GLU A 211 -0.38 -8.86 -9.30
N ASP A 212 0.53 -7.89 -9.40
CA ASP A 212 1.65 -7.92 -10.37
C ASP A 212 2.60 -9.10 -10.12
N ASP A 213 2.83 -9.47 -8.85
CA ASP A 213 3.67 -10.63 -8.48
C ASP A 213 2.97 -11.98 -8.80
N GLU A 214 1.63 -12.06 -8.81
CA GLU A 214 0.90 -13.28 -9.19
C GLU A 214 1.05 -13.61 -10.69
N ASP A 215 1.07 -12.59 -11.55
CA ASP A 215 1.16 -12.75 -13.01
C ASP A 215 2.53 -13.29 -13.49
N GLU A 216 3.62 -13.13 -12.72
CA GLU A 216 4.95 -13.69 -13.06
C GLU A 216 5.06 -15.20 -12.75
N THR A 217 4.12 -15.78 -12.01
CA THR A 217 4.17 -17.22 -11.63
C THR A 217 3.48 -18.15 -12.62
N ILE A 218 2.79 -17.62 -13.64
CA ILE A 218 2.12 -18.40 -14.70
C ILE A 218 3.05 -18.57 -15.91
N ASP A 219 4.27 -19.09 -15.72
CA ASP A 219 5.14 -19.50 -16.84
C ASP A 219 6.12 -20.64 -16.47
N SER A 220 5.77 -21.47 -15.47
CA SER A 220 6.51 -22.71 -15.19
C SER A 220 5.55 -23.81 -14.73
N ASP A 221 5.59 -24.92 -15.48
CA ASP A 221 5.02 -26.23 -15.17
C ASP A 221 3.54 -26.48 -15.53
N ASP A 222 3.30 -26.79 -16.81
CA ASP A 222 2.44 -27.94 -17.15
C ASP A 222 2.80 -28.57 -18.53
N ASP A 223 4.10 -28.80 -18.77
CA ASP A 223 4.59 -29.66 -19.88
C ASP A 223 5.32 -30.86 -19.26
N ASP A 224 4.59 -31.79 -18.64
CA ASP A 224 4.94 -33.22 -18.61
C ASP A 224 3.91 -34.01 -17.80
N TYR A 225 2.93 -34.64 -18.46
CA TYR A 225 2.40 -35.97 -18.14
C TYR A 225 1.49 -36.45 -19.31
N GLU A 226 2.07 -36.81 -20.46
CA GLU A 226 1.42 -37.81 -21.33
C GLU A 226 1.65 -39.19 -20.69
N GLU A 227 0.72 -39.58 -19.81
CA GLU A 227 0.62 -40.94 -19.31
C GLU A 227 -0.07 -41.81 -20.38
N ASP A 228 0.70 -42.72 -20.97
CA ASP A 228 0.22 -43.83 -21.81
C ASP A 228 -0.98 -44.52 -21.15
N ILE A 229 -2.15 -44.50 -21.79
CA ILE A 229 -3.22 -45.48 -21.55
C ILE A 229 -3.66 -46.09 -22.88
N GLU A 230 -3.47 -47.40 -22.94
CA GLU A 230 -3.76 -48.37 -23.99
C GLU A 230 -5.22 -48.33 -24.51
N ASP A 231 -5.38 -48.53 -25.83
CA ASP A 231 -6.42 -49.41 -26.43
C ASP A 231 -5.96 -49.95 -27.80
#